data_AF-A0A6N7FRD2-F1
#
_entry.id   AF-A0A6N7FRD2-F1
#
_cell.length_a   1.000
_cell.length_b   1.000
_cell.length_c   1.000
_cell.angle_alpha   90.00
_cell.angle_beta   90.00
_cell.angle_gamma   90.00
#
_symmetry.space_group_name_H-M   'P 1'
#
loop_
_entity.id
_entity.type
_entity.pdbx_description
1 polymer ?
#
loop_
_entity_poly.entity_id
_entity_poly.type
_entity_poly.pdbx_seq_one_letter_code
_entity_poly.pdbx_strand_id
1 'polypeptide(L)'
;MELHHQRPIRPDVSTKVPTRPLLDNARARAEGLRSQMVAAQEELDWHSYFLYGVTAEDLSLPPDGTPPIANGERSFAIALARTGLEDGGDREWFSRHGSTPITEIPSRWPDEYRALVEKRLALIESDRFVNLLERPEYKRRWNWESWEKLEAEALRSWLLDRLEAPELWGRPQLRSVAQLADLLRADADFRQVAELYRCSPEVDLTALVGELVADQAVPYLAAWRYTATGLRTRAVWEATWDLQRREDAGEDVGTIPVPPKYGSGDFASKAIWSLRGKLDVPKERFVSYPGAGRETDPTLLVGWAGWDHLHQASALAAWYQERRNLDGWGADKLTPVLAGLAELVPWLLQWYDEPDPSIGMGMGTFFADFVATECRDLGLTPEASRLWAVPAPSRGRKRKTV
;
A
#
# COMPACT_ATOMS: atom_id res chain seq x y z
N MET A 1 6.42 -18.75 14.15
CA MET A 1 6.19 -19.33 12.82
C MET A 1 5.15 -18.46 12.15
N GLU A 2 5.60 -17.36 11.55
CA GLU A 2 4.72 -16.40 10.87
C GLU A 2 4.05 -17.11 9.68
N LEU A 3 2.73 -17.09 9.66
CA LEU A 3 1.90 -17.62 8.58
C LEU A 3 2.19 -16.78 7.33
N HIS A 4 3.15 -17.23 6.51
CA HIS A 4 3.39 -16.67 5.19
C HIS A 4 2.09 -16.70 4.39
N HIS A 5 1.57 -15.49 4.20
CA HIS A 5 0.54 -15.06 3.26
C HIS A 5 -0.04 -16.14 2.35
N GLN A 6 -1.23 -16.64 2.73
CA GLN A 6 -2.21 -17.24 1.82
C GLN A 6 -2.80 -16.14 0.92
N ARG A 7 -1.96 -15.47 0.13
CA ARG A 7 -2.43 -14.44 -0.80
C ARG A 7 -3.07 -15.12 -2.02
N PRO A 8 -4.32 -14.77 -2.38
CA PRO A 8 -4.88 -15.19 -3.65
C PRO A 8 -4.00 -14.68 -4.80
N ILE A 9 -4.06 -15.39 -5.93
CA ILE A 9 -3.54 -14.89 -7.20
C ILE A 9 -4.26 -13.57 -7.45
N ARG A 10 -3.53 -12.45 -7.33
CA ARG A 10 -4.06 -11.12 -7.65
C ARG A 10 -4.47 -11.15 -9.12
N PRO A 11 -5.64 -10.60 -9.48
CA PRO A 11 -5.93 -10.38 -10.89
C PRO A 11 -4.81 -9.50 -11.45
N ASP A 12 -4.10 -9.99 -12.46
CA ASP A 12 -3.09 -9.20 -13.16
C ASP A 12 -3.82 -8.18 -14.04
N VAL A 13 -4.15 -7.04 -13.43
CA VAL A 13 -4.76 -5.89 -14.10
C VAL A 13 -3.68 -4.88 -14.53
N SER A 14 -2.39 -5.22 -14.37
CA SER A 14 -1.31 -4.23 -14.43
C SER A 14 -1.04 -3.64 -15.83
N THR A 15 -1.66 -4.19 -16.89
CA THR A 15 -1.43 -3.74 -18.27
C THR A 15 -2.70 -3.41 -19.07
N LYS A 16 -3.90 -3.70 -18.55
CA LYS A 16 -5.17 -3.48 -19.28
C LYS A 16 -6.12 -2.65 -18.44
N VAL A 17 -6.93 -1.83 -19.10
CA VAL A 17 -7.98 -1.04 -18.45
C VAL A 17 -9.01 -2.00 -17.82
N PRO A 18 -9.22 -1.97 -16.49
CA PRO A 18 -10.23 -2.78 -15.85
C PRO A 18 -11.63 -2.47 -16.38
N THR A 19 -12.39 -3.51 -16.70
CA THR A 19 -13.80 -3.41 -17.08
C THR A 19 -14.61 -4.45 -16.31
N ARG A 20 -15.91 -4.23 -16.12
CA ARG A 20 -16.79 -5.19 -15.43
C ARG A 20 -16.68 -6.62 -16.00
N PRO A 21 -16.71 -6.85 -17.34
CA PRO A 21 -16.51 -8.19 -17.90
C PRO A 21 -15.15 -8.81 -17.59
N LEU A 22 -14.06 -8.02 -17.58
CA LEU A 22 -12.72 -8.52 -17.23
C LEU A 22 -12.65 -8.94 -15.75
N LEU A 23 -13.23 -8.13 -14.86
CA LEU A 23 -13.27 -8.41 -13.43
C LEU A 23 -14.14 -9.65 -13.14
N ASP A 24 -15.29 -9.80 -13.81
CA ASP A 24 -16.17 -10.98 -13.65
C ASP A 24 -15.51 -12.25 -14.17
N ASN A 25 -14.79 -12.18 -15.29
CA ASN A 25 -14.01 -13.30 -15.80
C ASN A 25 -12.88 -13.68 -14.82
N ALA A 26 -12.15 -12.68 -14.30
CA ALA A 26 -11.11 -12.89 -13.31
C ALA A 26 -11.67 -13.52 -12.03
N ARG A 27 -12.86 -13.09 -11.58
CA ARG A 27 -13.58 -13.68 -10.44
C ARG A 27 -13.89 -15.15 -10.69
N ALA A 28 -14.56 -15.46 -11.79
CA ALA A 28 -14.93 -16.82 -12.14
C ALA A 28 -13.70 -17.74 -12.26
N ARG A 29 -12.61 -17.23 -12.85
CA ARG A 29 -11.34 -17.96 -12.92
C ARG A 29 -10.72 -18.20 -11.55
N ALA A 30 -10.70 -17.19 -10.68
CA ALA A 30 -10.15 -17.31 -9.33
C ALA A 30 -10.98 -18.28 -8.48
N GLU A 31 -12.31 -18.22 -8.55
CA GLU A 31 -13.23 -19.15 -7.89
C GLU A 31 -13.08 -20.59 -8.41
N GLY A 32 -12.92 -20.76 -9.72
CA GLY A 32 -12.63 -22.07 -10.34
C GLY A 32 -11.31 -22.67 -9.88
N LEU A 33 -10.21 -21.89 -9.92
CA LEU A 33 -8.91 -22.32 -9.41
C LEU A 33 -8.96 -22.65 -7.93
N ARG A 34 -9.63 -21.82 -7.12
CA ARG A 34 -9.82 -22.09 -5.69
C ARG A 34 -10.53 -23.41 -5.47
N SER A 35 -11.59 -23.69 -6.24
CA SER A 35 -12.36 -24.94 -6.10
C SER A 35 -11.51 -26.17 -6.46
N GLN A 36 -10.62 -26.06 -7.46
CA GLN A 36 -9.66 -27.12 -7.79
C GLN A 36 -8.61 -27.31 -6.68
N MET A 37 -8.09 -26.22 -6.12
CA MET A 37 -7.13 -26.29 -5.02
C MET A 37 -7.74 -26.89 -3.75
N VAL A 38 -9.01 -26.56 -3.45
CA VAL A 38 -9.78 -27.14 -2.34
C VAL A 38 -9.98 -28.64 -2.57
N ALA A 39 -10.39 -29.04 -3.78
CA ALA A 39 -10.54 -30.44 -4.16
C ALA A 39 -9.22 -31.21 -4.02
N ALA A 40 -8.12 -30.70 -4.59
CA ALA A 40 -6.81 -31.33 -4.49
C ALA A 40 -6.33 -31.50 -3.05
N GLN A 41 -6.61 -30.53 -2.17
CA GLN A 41 -6.31 -30.66 -0.73
C GLN A 41 -7.18 -31.71 -0.05
N GLU A 42 -8.47 -31.79 -0.37
CA GLU A 42 -9.35 -32.82 0.19
C GLU A 42 -8.86 -34.21 -0.19
N GLU A 43 -8.52 -34.43 -1.46
CA GLU A 43 -7.98 -35.72 -1.91
C GLU A 43 -6.64 -36.04 -1.29
N LEU A 44 -5.76 -35.05 -1.12
CA LEU A 44 -4.48 -35.22 -0.43
C LEU A 44 -4.67 -35.62 1.04
N ASP A 45 -5.64 -35.02 1.74
CA ASP A 45 -5.96 -35.36 3.12
C ASP A 45 -6.38 -36.84 3.22
N TRP A 46 -7.32 -37.28 2.39
CA TRP A 46 -7.80 -38.68 2.39
C TRP A 46 -6.76 -39.69 1.92
N HIS A 47 -5.95 -39.34 0.92
CA HIS A 47 -4.84 -40.19 0.49
C HIS A 47 -3.81 -40.35 1.61
N SER A 48 -3.54 -39.28 2.36
CA SER A 48 -2.65 -39.35 3.52
C SER A 48 -3.19 -40.30 4.58
N TYR A 49 -4.50 -40.30 4.86
CA TYR A 49 -5.10 -41.23 5.81
C TYR A 49 -4.86 -42.69 5.42
N PHE A 50 -4.98 -43.01 4.14
CA PHE A 50 -4.68 -44.35 3.63
C PHE A 50 -3.19 -44.70 3.78
N LEU A 51 -2.29 -43.81 3.36
CA LEU A 51 -0.84 -44.05 3.44
C LEU A 51 -0.35 -44.27 4.88
N TYR A 52 -0.96 -43.61 5.86
CA TYR A 52 -0.64 -43.78 7.28
C TYR A 52 -1.44 -44.90 7.97
N GLY A 53 -2.26 -45.65 7.22
CA GLY A 53 -3.04 -46.78 7.75
C GLY A 53 -4.19 -46.36 8.68
N VAL A 54 -4.65 -45.11 8.59
CA VAL A 54 -5.84 -44.60 9.29
C VAL A 54 -7.11 -45.14 8.63
N THR A 55 -7.12 -45.29 7.30
CA THR A 55 -8.17 -45.97 6.55
C THR A 55 -7.64 -47.27 5.93
N ALA A 56 -8.49 -48.29 5.86
CA ALA A 56 -8.13 -49.58 5.26
C ALA A 56 -8.16 -49.57 3.72
N GLU A 57 -9.02 -48.74 3.14
CA GLU A 57 -9.08 -48.49 1.69
C GLU A 57 -8.63 -47.07 1.37
N ASP A 58 -8.11 -46.87 0.15
CA ASP A 58 -7.82 -45.54 -0.37
C ASP A 58 -9.13 -44.87 -0.76
N LEU A 59 -9.51 -43.86 0.03
CA LEU A 59 -10.70 -43.06 -0.20
C LEU A 59 -10.37 -41.75 -0.89
N SER A 60 -9.35 -41.70 -1.75
CA SER A 60 -9.01 -40.56 -2.59
C SER A 60 -9.17 -40.86 -4.08
N LEU A 61 -9.33 -39.81 -4.87
CA LEU A 61 -9.25 -39.83 -6.32
C LEU A 61 -7.94 -39.17 -6.79
N PRO A 62 -7.39 -39.62 -7.93
CA PRO A 62 -6.28 -38.93 -8.57
C PRO A 62 -6.72 -37.51 -9.00
N PRO A 63 -5.80 -36.53 -9.08
CA PRO A 63 -6.13 -35.14 -9.40
C PRO A 63 -6.97 -34.95 -10.67
N ASP A 64 -6.74 -35.77 -11.69
CA ASP A 64 -7.45 -35.70 -12.99
C ASP A 64 -8.90 -36.22 -12.93
N GLY A 65 -9.25 -36.99 -11.90
CA GLY A 65 -10.59 -37.57 -11.69
C GLY A 65 -11.46 -36.77 -10.71
N THR A 66 -10.88 -35.80 -10.01
CA THR A 66 -11.57 -35.10 -8.91
C THR A 66 -12.39 -33.91 -9.42
N PRO A 67 -13.71 -33.87 -9.18
CA PRO A 67 -14.50 -32.70 -9.52
C PRO A 67 -14.11 -31.49 -8.65
N PRO A 68 -14.23 -30.24 -9.16
CA PRO A 68 -14.03 -29.07 -8.32
C PRO A 68 -15.11 -29.00 -7.22
N ILE A 69 -14.68 -28.68 -6.00
CA ILE A 69 -15.58 -28.56 -4.85
C ILE A 69 -15.41 -27.20 -4.17
N ALA A 70 -16.51 -26.67 -3.63
CA ALA A 70 -16.46 -25.48 -2.80
C ALA A 70 -15.98 -25.81 -1.38
N ASN A 71 -15.55 -24.79 -0.63
CA ASN A 71 -15.04 -24.97 0.74
C ASN A 71 -16.05 -25.66 1.68
N GLY A 72 -17.34 -25.41 1.49
CA GLY A 72 -18.42 -26.00 2.29
C GLY A 72 -18.83 -27.41 1.87
N GLU A 73 -18.26 -27.92 0.78
CA GLU A 73 -18.61 -29.24 0.22
C GLU A 73 -17.57 -30.30 0.53
N ARG A 74 -16.60 -29.97 1.37
CA ARG A 74 -15.64 -30.94 1.87
C ARG A 74 -16.33 -31.95 2.80
N SER A 75 -15.77 -33.15 2.92
CA SER A 75 -16.40 -34.24 3.67
C SER A 75 -16.65 -33.84 5.13
N PHE A 76 -15.65 -33.26 5.80
CA PHE A 76 -15.87 -32.73 7.15
C PHE A 76 -16.90 -31.62 7.23
N ALA A 77 -16.96 -30.72 6.24
CA ALA A 77 -17.87 -29.58 6.27
C ALA A 77 -19.31 -30.06 6.15
N ILE A 78 -19.55 -31.07 5.31
CA ILE A 78 -20.87 -31.73 5.20
C ILE A 78 -21.22 -32.46 6.50
N ALA A 79 -20.27 -33.21 7.08
CA ALA A 79 -20.49 -33.88 8.37
C ALA A 79 -20.81 -32.87 9.49
N LEU A 80 -20.04 -31.78 9.57
CA LEU A 80 -20.24 -30.69 10.53
C LEU A 80 -21.59 -30.00 10.34
N ALA A 81 -22.00 -29.75 9.10
CA ALA A 81 -23.31 -29.15 8.80
C ALA A 81 -24.47 -30.07 9.22
N ARG A 82 -24.29 -31.40 9.12
CA ARG A 82 -25.28 -32.38 9.58
C ARG A 82 -25.40 -32.41 11.10
N THR A 83 -24.28 -32.44 11.83
CA THR A 83 -24.29 -32.52 13.30
C THR A 83 -24.64 -31.19 13.98
N GLY A 84 -24.22 -30.06 13.42
CA GLY A 84 -24.43 -28.72 14.01
C GLY A 84 -25.88 -28.22 14.01
N LEU A 85 -26.78 -28.91 13.28
CA LEU A 85 -28.23 -28.64 13.32
C LEU A 85 -28.93 -29.27 14.52
N GLU A 86 -28.35 -30.31 15.15
CA GLU A 86 -28.96 -31.02 16.27
C GLU A 86 -28.61 -30.38 17.64
N ASP A 87 -27.39 -29.86 17.82
CA ASP A 87 -26.90 -29.34 19.11
C ASP A 87 -26.58 -27.83 19.15
N GLY A 88 -26.88 -27.07 18.09
CA GLY A 88 -26.71 -25.60 18.06
C GLY A 88 -25.26 -25.09 18.04
N GLY A 89 -24.26 -25.98 18.11
CA GLY A 89 -22.85 -25.69 17.89
C GLY A 89 -22.51 -25.58 16.40
N ASP A 90 -21.55 -24.71 16.07
CA ASP A 90 -20.80 -24.69 14.80
C ASP A 90 -21.38 -23.96 13.57
N ARG A 91 -22.49 -23.22 13.69
CA ARG A 91 -22.81 -22.14 12.71
C ARG A 91 -21.70 -21.08 12.62
N GLU A 92 -20.93 -20.93 13.69
CA GLU A 92 -19.86 -19.97 13.80
C GLU A 92 -18.68 -20.28 12.87
N TRP A 93 -18.38 -21.56 12.60
CA TRP A 93 -17.31 -21.91 11.67
C TRP A 93 -17.64 -21.45 10.24
N PHE A 94 -18.86 -21.76 9.76
CA PHE A 94 -19.33 -21.36 8.43
C PHE A 94 -19.35 -19.84 8.27
N SER A 95 -19.88 -19.12 9.26
CA SER A 95 -19.90 -17.64 9.26
C SER A 95 -18.49 -17.04 9.27
N ARG A 96 -17.58 -17.53 10.13
CA ARG A 96 -16.20 -17.05 10.22
C ARG A 96 -15.39 -17.28 8.93
N HIS A 97 -15.70 -18.31 8.16
CA HIS A 97 -14.95 -18.69 6.96
C HIS A 97 -15.67 -18.36 5.64
N GLY A 98 -16.83 -17.69 5.70
CA GLY A 98 -17.61 -17.33 4.52
C GLY A 98 -18.04 -18.54 3.69
N SER A 99 -18.30 -19.67 4.35
CA SER A 99 -18.68 -20.92 3.70
C SER A 99 -20.16 -21.19 3.88
N THR A 100 -20.85 -21.61 2.81
CA THR A 100 -22.25 -22.03 2.89
C THR A 100 -22.34 -23.44 3.51
N PRO A 101 -23.17 -23.66 4.54
CA PRO A 101 -23.40 -24.99 5.09
C PRO A 101 -24.17 -25.86 4.08
N ILE A 102 -23.67 -27.06 3.83
CA ILE A 102 -24.24 -28.01 2.88
C ILE A 102 -24.42 -29.35 3.59
N THR A 103 -25.65 -29.83 3.66
CA THR A 103 -26.00 -31.08 4.37
C THR A 103 -26.19 -32.26 3.41
N GLU A 104 -26.58 -31.97 2.17
CA GLU A 104 -26.80 -32.96 1.13
C GLU A 104 -25.59 -33.07 0.22
N ILE A 105 -25.30 -34.29 -0.25
CA ILE A 105 -24.24 -34.50 -1.23
C ILE A 105 -24.68 -33.87 -2.56
N PRO A 106 -23.89 -32.93 -3.13
CA PRO A 106 -24.27 -32.26 -4.36
C PRO A 106 -24.55 -33.21 -5.53
N SER A 107 -25.76 -33.11 -6.10
CA SER A 107 -26.20 -33.92 -7.24
C SER A 107 -25.41 -33.68 -8.52
N ARG A 108 -24.74 -32.52 -8.63
CA ARG A 108 -23.90 -32.18 -9.79
C ARG A 108 -22.57 -32.94 -9.86
N TRP A 109 -22.18 -33.62 -8.78
CA TRP A 109 -20.97 -34.42 -8.79
C TRP A 109 -21.16 -35.73 -9.55
N PRO A 110 -20.08 -36.27 -10.19
CA PRO A 110 -20.10 -37.60 -10.77
C PRO A 110 -20.51 -38.66 -9.75
N ASP A 111 -21.23 -39.69 -10.19
CA ASP A 111 -21.77 -40.76 -9.34
C ASP A 111 -20.68 -41.43 -8.50
N GLU A 112 -19.50 -41.65 -9.09
CA GLU A 112 -18.33 -42.22 -8.41
C GLU A 112 -17.86 -41.36 -7.23
N TYR A 113 -17.78 -40.03 -7.43
CA TYR A 113 -17.37 -39.12 -6.37
C TYR A 113 -18.43 -39.00 -5.27
N ARG A 114 -19.73 -39.06 -5.62
CA ARG A 114 -20.80 -39.10 -4.62
C ARG A 114 -20.71 -40.34 -3.74
N ALA A 115 -20.56 -41.52 -4.35
CA ALA A 115 -20.40 -42.78 -3.61
C ALA A 115 -19.13 -42.77 -2.73
N LEU A 116 -18.04 -42.17 -3.20
CA LEU A 116 -16.81 -41.99 -2.43
C LEU A 116 -17.05 -41.11 -1.19
N VAL A 117 -17.70 -39.96 -1.36
CA VAL A 117 -18.01 -39.04 -0.25
C VAL A 117 -19.01 -39.66 0.74
N GLU A 118 -19.96 -40.48 0.29
CA GLU A 118 -20.83 -41.24 1.19
C GLU A 118 -20.03 -42.16 2.13
N LYS A 119 -19.04 -42.89 1.59
CA LYS A 119 -18.13 -43.70 2.41
C LYS A 119 -17.32 -42.87 3.39
N ARG A 120 -16.76 -41.73 2.93
CA ARG A 120 -16.02 -40.78 3.77
C ARG A 120 -16.88 -40.30 4.96
N LEU A 121 -18.12 -39.90 4.69
CA LEU A 121 -19.06 -39.45 5.72
C LEU A 121 -19.41 -40.56 6.72
N ALA A 122 -19.64 -41.78 6.24
CA ALA A 122 -19.88 -42.93 7.12
C ALA A 122 -18.68 -43.23 8.04
N LEU A 123 -17.45 -43.08 7.54
CA LEU A 123 -16.24 -43.23 8.38
C LEU A 123 -16.07 -42.09 9.38
N ILE A 124 -16.37 -40.85 9.00
CA ILE A 124 -16.35 -39.70 9.93
C ILE A 124 -17.31 -39.93 11.11
N GLU A 125 -18.44 -40.57 10.86
CA GLU A 125 -19.43 -40.88 11.89
C GLU A 125 -19.03 -42.08 12.77
N SER A 126 -18.47 -43.13 12.16
CA SER A 126 -18.24 -44.41 12.84
C SER A 126 -16.85 -44.57 13.47
N ASP A 127 -15.81 -43.91 12.94
CA ASP A 127 -14.43 -44.03 13.42
C ASP A 127 -13.97 -42.77 14.15
N ARG A 128 -13.62 -42.94 15.44
CA ARG A 128 -13.20 -41.82 16.30
C ARG A 128 -11.90 -41.12 15.86
N PHE A 129 -10.99 -41.82 15.19
CA PHE A 129 -9.72 -41.26 14.75
C PHE A 129 -9.90 -40.47 13.45
N VAL A 130 -10.69 -41.00 12.51
CA VAL A 130 -11.10 -40.25 11.32
C VAL A 130 -11.90 -39.02 11.72
N ASN A 131 -12.87 -39.16 12.64
CA ASN A 131 -13.63 -38.04 13.17
C ASN A 131 -12.72 -36.94 13.75
N LEU A 132 -11.67 -37.31 14.49
CA LEU A 132 -10.73 -36.36 15.06
C LEU A 132 -9.98 -35.58 13.99
N LEU A 133 -9.48 -36.24 12.94
CA LEU A 133 -8.73 -35.60 11.85
C LEU A 133 -9.62 -34.75 10.93
N GLU A 134 -10.89 -35.11 10.83
CA GLU A 134 -11.92 -34.36 10.10
C GLU A 134 -12.55 -33.25 10.96
N ARG A 135 -11.92 -32.82 12.06
CA ARG A 135 -12.36 -31.60 12.76
C ARG A 135 -11.81 -30.33 12.11
N PRO A 136 -12.53 -29.20 12.18
CA PRO A 136 -12.09 -27.94 11.58
C PRO A 136 -10.69 -27.47 11.99
N GLU A 137 -10.21 -27.82 13.19
CA GLU A 137 -8.90 -27.44 13.70
C GLU A 137 -7.73 -28.07 12.92
N TYR A 138 -7.97 -29.25 12.35
CA TYR A 138 -6.95 -30.01 11.60
C TYR A 138 -7.07 -29.80 10.09
N LYS A 139 -8.04 -28.99 9.64
CA LYS A 139 -8.28 -28.71 8.23
C LYS A 139 -7.76 -27.34 7.82
N ARG A 140 -7.29 -27.26 6.57
CA ARG A 140 -6.95 -25.99 5.93
C ARG A 140 -8.20 -25.10 5.85
N ARG A 141 -8.10 -23.88 6.39
CA ARG A 141 -9.21 -22.93 6.53
C ARG A 141 -9.61 -22.20 5.25
N TRP A 142 -8.72 -22.12 4.26
CA TRP A 142 -8.95 -21.39 3.00
C TRP A 142 -9.39 -19.94 3.18
N ASN A 143 -8.86 -19.24 4.18
CA ASN A 143 -9.24 -17.87 4.47
C ASN A 143 -8.57 -16.90 3.48
N TRP A 144 -9.32 -16.48 2.47
CA TRP A 144 -8.91 -15.46 1.51
C TRP A 144 -9.65 -14.16 1.80
N GLU A 145 -9.06 -13.03 1.41
CA GLU A 145 -9.79 -11.77 1.38
C GLU A 145 -11.01 -11.90 0.46
N SER A 146 -12.08 -11.17 0.79
CA SER A 146 -13.29 -11.20 -0.04
C SER A 146 -12.98 -10.65 -1.43
N TRP A 147 -13.73 -11.12 -2.43
CA TRP A 147 -13.53 -10.67 -3.80
C TRP A 147 -13.67 -9.15 -3.91
N GLU A 148 -14.61 -8.57 -3.17
CA GLU A 148 -14.87 -7.13 -3.15
C GLU A 148 -13.64 -6.34 -2.65
N LYS A 149 -12.91 -6.86 -1.66
CA LYS A 149 -11.66 -6.24 -1.19
C LYS A 149 -10.54 -6.36 -2.21
N LEU A 150 -10.38 -7.54 -2.82
CA LEU A 150 -9.36 -7.76 -3.85
C LEU A 150 -9.61 -6.90 -5.09
N GLU A 151 -10.87 -6.78 -5.50
CA GLU A 151 -11.31 -5.95 -6.61
C GLU A 151 -11.07 -4.46 -6.29
N ALA A 152 -11.47 -3.99 -5.11
CA ALA A 152 -11.21 -2.62 -4.68
C ALA A 152 -9.71 -2.30 -4.61
N GLU A 153 -8.88 -3.21 -4.07
CA GLU A 153 -7.41 -3.03 -4.03
C GLU A 153 -6.83 -2.97 -5.45
N ALA A 154 -7.26 -3.85 -6.36
CA ALA A 154 -6.78 -3.87 -7.74
C ALA A 154 -7.16 -2.59 -8.50
N LEU A 155 -8.41 -2.13 -8.38
CA LEU A 155 -8.88 -0.88 -8.99
C LEU A 155 -8.16 0.33 -8.39
N ARG A 156 -7.99 0.37 -7.07
CA ARG A 156 -7.23 1.43 -6.38
C ARG A 156 -5.78 1.46 -6.86
N SER A 157 -5.13 0.30 -6.98
CA SER A 157 -3.76 0.20 -7.49
C SER A 157 -3.67 0.75 -8.91
N TRP A 158 -4.58 0.32 -9.80
CA TRP A 158 -4.61 0.78 -11.18
C TRP A 158 -4.80 2.31 -11.29
N LEU A 159 -5.70 2.89 -10.49
CA LEU A 159 -5.92 4.34 -10.46
C LEU A 159 -4.67 5.10 -10.01
N LEU A 160 -3.98 4.58 -8.99
CA LEU A 160 -2.73 5.15 -8.51
C LEU A 160 -1.60 4.98 -9.54
N ASP A 161 -1.54 3.85 -10.25
CA ASP A 161 -0.60 3.62 -11.37
C ASP A 161 -0.81 4.65 -12.47
N ARG A 162 -2.08 4.97 -12.77
CA ARG A 162 -2.41 6.02 -13.73
C ARG A 162 -2.02 7.41 -13.24
N LEU A 163 -2.12 7.70 -11.94
CA LEU A 163 -1.68 8.98 -11.34
C LEU A 163 -0.15 9.17 -11.33
N GLU A 164 0.61 8.09 -11.42
CA GLU A 164 2.07 8.14 -11.57
C GLU A 164 2.56 8.20 -13.02
N ALA A 165 1.65 8.15 -14.00
CA ALA A 165 2.00 8.14 -15.41
C ALA A 165 2.84 9.38 -15.77
N PRO A 166 4.04 9.21 -16.40
CA PRO A 166 4.93 10.32 -16.71
C PRO A 166 4.28 11.44 -17.52
N GLU A 167 3.27 11.14 -18.32
CA GLU A 167 2.51 12.09 -19.13
C GLU A 167 1.75 13.12 -18.29
N LEU A 168 1.30 12.75 -17.08
CA LEU A 168 0.64 13.68 -16.14
C LEU A 168 1.62 14.69 -15.56
N TRP A 169 2.88 14.30 -15.42
CA TRP A 169 3.90 15.11 -14.78
C TRP A 169 4.68 15.92 -15.82
N GLY A 170 5.06 15.32 -16.94
CA GLY A 170 5.82 15.97 -18.01
C GLY A 170 7.15 16.47 -17.48
N ARG A 171 7.34 17.79 -17.45
CA ARG A 171 8.49 18.41 -16.76
C ARG A 171 8.24 18.43 -15.25
N PRO A 172 9.27 18.25 -14.40
CA PRO A 172 9.10 18.28 -12.94
C PRO A 172 8.41 19.58 -12.50
N GLN A 173 7.20 19.45 -11.98
CA GLN A 173 6.37 20.56 -11.56
C GLN A 173 5.39 20.11 -10.47
N LEU A 174 5.28 20.91 -9.41
CA LEU A 174 4.27 20.68 -8.37
C LEU A 174 2.86 20.93 -8.92
N ARG A 175 1.92 20.05 -8.60
CA ARG A 175 0.53 20.13 -9.03
C ARG A 175 -0.40 19.99 -7.84
N SER A 176 -1.49 20.74 -7.84
CA SER A 176 -2.57 20.50 -6.88
C SER A 176 -3.37 19.27 -7.27
N VAL A 177 -4.06 18.67 -6.29
CA VAL A 177 -5.01 17.59 -6.55
C VAL A 177 -6.10 18.03 -7.55
N ALA A 178 -6.59 19.27 -7.48
CA ALA A 178 -7.55 19.78 -8.45
C ALA A 178 -6.97 19.80 -9.87
N GLN A 179 -5.72 20.24 -10.05
CA GLN A 179 -5.05 20.23 -11.36
C GLN A 179 -4.86 18.80 -11.89
N LEU A 180 -4.51 17.84 -11.04
CA LEU A 180 -4.42 16.42 -11.43
C LEU A 180 -5.79 15.88 -11.87
N ALA A 181 -6.85 16.18 -11.11
CA ALA A 181 -8.20 15.78 -11.45
C ALA A 181 -8.69 16.41 -12.75
N ASP A 182 -8.34 17.67 -13.03
CA ASP A 182 -8.67 18.36 -14.28
C ASP A 182 -8.00 17.70 -15.49
N LEU A 183 -6.73 17.32 -15.38
CA LEU A 183 -6.02 16.58 -16.43
C LEU A 183 -6.66 15.21 -16.69
N LEU A 184 -7.02 14.51 -15.62
CA LEU A 184 -7.64 13.18 -15.70
C LEU A 184 -9.10 13.21 -16.16
N ARG A 185 -9.76 14.37 -16.17
CA ARG A 185 -11.15 14.48 -16.65
C ARG A 185 -11.28 14.09 -18.13
N ALA A 186 -10.25 14.33 -18.92
CA ALA A 186 -10.20 13.93 -20.33
C ALA A 186 -9.86 12.45 -20.53
N ASP A 187 -9.35 11.76 -19.50
CA ASP A 187 -8.99 10.34 -19.57
C ASP A 187 -10.24 9.46 -19.37
N ALA A 188 -10.75 8.91 -20.47
CA ALA A 188 -11.93 8.07 -20.46
C ALA A 188 -11.73 6.77 -19.66
N ASP A 189 -10.53 6.20 -19.71
CA ASP A 189 -10.20 4.95 -19.00
C ASP A 189 -10.14 5.22 -17.49
N PHE A 190 -9.51 6.32 -17.08
CA PHE A 190 -9.47 6.71 -15.67
C PHE A 190 -10.87 6.92 -15.10
N ARG A 191 -11.73 7.63 -15.82
CA ARG A 191 -13.13 7.85 -15.39
C ARG A 191 -13.90 6.54 -15.26
N GLN A 192 -13.81 5.66 -16.26
CA GLN A 192 -14.46 4.36 -16.22
C GLN A 192 -14.03 3.54 -14.99
N VAL A 193 -12.72 3.49 -14.71
CA VAL A 193 -12.20 2.74 -13.57
C VAL A 193 -12.58 3.40 -12.24
N ALA A 194 -12.63 4.74 -12.20
CA ALA A 194 -13.10 5.48 -11.02
C ALA A 194 -14.57 5.18 -10.70
N GLU A 195 -15.43 5.10 -11.72
CA GLU A 195 -16.83 4.72 -11.58
C GLU A 195 -16.97 3.29 -11.05
N LEU A 196 -16.16 2.34 -11.55
CA LEU A 196 -16.10 0.98 -11.03
C LEU A 196 -15.62 0.94 -9.57
N TYR A 197 -14.58 1.70 -9.23
CA TYR A 197 -14.03 1.76 -7.88
C TYR A 197 -15.01 2.35 -6.86
N ARG A 198 -15.80 3.36 -7.26
CA ARG A 198 -16.81 3.99 -6.40
C ARG A 198 -18.18 3.31 -6.47
N CYS A 199 -18.37 2.36 -7.37
CA CYS A 199 -19.67 1.78 -7.69
C CYS A 199 -20.73 2.86 -7.99
N SER A 200 -20.35 3.93 -8.68
CA SER A 200 -21.20 5.10 -8.97
C SER A 200 -20.80 5.74 -10.29
N PRO A 201 -21.75 6.12 -11.17
CA PRO A 201 -21.46 6.89 -12.38
C PRO A 201 -21.14 8.36 -12.07
N GLU A 202 -21.58 8.86 -10.90
CA GLU A 202 -21.34 10.24 -10.46
C GLU A 202 -20.15 10.27 -9.51
N VAL A 203 -18.93 10.33 -10.07
CA VAL A 203 -17.69 10.41 -9.31
C VAL A 203 -17.17 11.85 -9.26
N ASP A 204 -17.04 12.39 -8.05
CA ASP A 204 -16.21 13.57 -7.81
C ASP A 204 -14.73 13.17 -7.94
N LEU A 205 -14.15 13.44 -9.11
CA LEU A 205 -12.75 13.12 -9.40
C LEU A 205 -11.78 13.86 -8.49
N THR A 206 -12.07 15.11 -8.11
CA THR A 206 -11.19 15.89 -7.25
C THR A 206 -11.14 15.27 -5.85
N ALA A 207 -12.30 14.88 -5.31
CA ALA A 207 -12.38 14.18 -4.03
C ALA A 207 -11.69 12.80 -4.08
N LEU A 208 -11.93 12.02 -5.14
CA LEU A 208 -11.31 10.70 -5.30
C LEU A 208 -9.77 10.81 -5.41
N VAL A 209 -9.26 11.67 -6.29
CA VAL A 209 -7.81 11.86 -6.44
C VAL A 209 -7.21 12.36 -5.13
N GLY A 210 -7.90 13.26 -4.42
CA GLY A 210 -7.47 13.74 -3.10
C GLY A 210 -7.31 12.62 -2.08
N GLU A 211 -8.28 11.71 -1.97
CA GLU A 211 -8.21 10.53 -1.09
C GLU A 211 -7.03 9.62 -1.47
N LEU A 212 -6.94 9.24 -2.75
CA LEU A 212 -5.91 8.34 -3.27
C LEU A 212 -4.50 8.88 -3.01
N VAL A 213 -4.30 10.18 -3.29
CA VAL A 213 -3.02 10.85 -3.15
C VAL A 213 -2.66 11.04 -1.67
N ALA A 214 -3.59 11.47 -0.82
CA ALA A 214 -3.32 11.69 0.60
C ALA A 214 -2.84 10.41 1.32
N ASP A 215 -3.41 9.27 0.97
CA ASP A 215 -3.02 7.97 1.52
C ASP A 215 -1.65 7.47 1.03
N GLN A 216 -1.15 8.00 -0.08
CA GLN A 216 0.09 7.57 -0.73
C GLN A 216 1.13 8.69 -0.80
N ALA A 217 0.93 9.76 -0.04
CA ALA A 217 1.83 10.90 0.01
C ALA A 217 2.56 10.99 1.36
N VAL A 218 3.85 11.32 1.31
CA VAL A 218 4.62 11.69 2.50
C VAL A 218 5.07 13.15 2.40
N PRO A 219 4.99 13.94 3.48
CA PRO A 219 5.44 15.33 3.45
C PRO A 219 6.91 15.50 3.06
N TYR A 220 7.20 16.52 2.25
CA TYR A 220 8.54 16.85 1.75
C TYR A 220 9.55 17.25 2.83
N LEU A 221 9.11 17.76 3.99
CA LEU A 221 9.98 18.25 5.06
C LEU A 221 9.96 17.33 6.29
N ALA A 222 11.12 17.09 6.91
CA ALA A 222 11.25 16.23 8.08
C ALA A 222 10.37 16.71 9.24
N ALA A 223 10.25 18.03 9.43
CA ALA A 223 9.42 18.63 10.45
C ALA A 223 7.93 18.24 10.35
N TRP A 224 7.45 17.90 9.15
CA TRP A 224 6.10 17.38 8.93
C TRP A 224 6.02 15.85 9.04
N ARG A 225 7.13 15.14 8.82
CA ARG A 225 7.20 13.67 8.82
C ARG A 225 7.32 13.09 10.23
N TYR A 226 8.15 13.68 11.08
CA TYR A 226 8.55 13.08 12.34
C TYR A 226 8.03 13.81 13.57
N THR A 227 7.92 13.08 14.66
CA THR A 227 7.78 13.65 16.00
C THR A 227 9.15 14.14 16.52
N ALA A 228 9.18 14.75 17.71
CA ALA A 228 10.44 15.17 18.32
C ALA A 228 11.42 14.00 18.57
N THR A 229 10.93 12.78 18.83
CA THR A 229 11.80 11.60 18.96
C THR A 229 12.35 11.19 17.59
N GLY A 230 11.50 11.20 16.56
CA GLY A 230 11.93 10.87 15.20
C GLY A 230 12.93 11.86 14.61
N LEU A 231 12.81 13.17 14.90
CA LEU A 231 13.82 14.16 14.51
C LEU A 231 15.19 13.90 15.17
N ARG A 232 15.23 13.44 16.43
CA ARG A 232 16.48 13.03 17.08
C ARG A 232 17.06 11.79 16.43
N THR A 233 16.23 10.80 16.11
CA THR A 233 16.65 9.61 15.36
C THR A 233 17.22 10.00 14.00
N ARG A 234 16.55 10.90 13.27
CA ARG A 234 17.00 11.42 11.98
C ARG A 234 18.36 12.10 12.07
N ALA A 235 18.60 12.93 13.07
CA ALA A 235 19.91 13.57 13.23
C ALA A 235 21.05 12.54 13.40
N VAL A 236 20.80 11.41 14.06
CA VAL A 236 21.78 10.31 14.16
C VAL A 236 22.00 9.62 12.81
N TRP A 237 20.93 9.45 12.03
CA TRP A 237 21.03 8.94 10.65
C TRP A 237 21.83 9.87 9.74
N GLU A 238 21.54 11.18 9.77
CA GLU A 238 22.25 12.20 8.98
C GLU A 238 23.75 12.23 9.31
N ALA A 239 24.10 12.18 10.61
CA ALA A 239 25.50 12.08 11.05
C ALA A 239 26.18 10.77 10.58
N THR A 240 25.43 9.67 10.52
CA THR A 240 25.93 8.40 9.98
C THR A 240 26.20 8.51 8.47
N TRP A 241 25.28 9.11 7.71
CA TRP A 241 25.45 9.35 6.28
C TRP A 241 26.61 10.31 5.98
N ASP A 242 26.83 11.32 6.82
CA ASP A 242 28.01 12.20 6.71
C ASP A 242 29.33 11.42 6.87
N LEU A 243 29.40 10.48 7.82
CA LEU A 243 30.58 9.62 7.98
C LEU A 243 30.77 8.69 6.78
N GLN A 244 29.69 8.10 6.26
CA GLN A 244 29.74 7.23 5.07
C GLN A 244 30.21 8.01 3.84
N ARG A 245 29.72 9.24 3.63
CA ARG A 245 30.19 10.11 2.53
C ARG A 245 31.68 10.43 2.63
N ARG A 246 32.19 10.66 3.83
CA ARG A 246 33.62 10.91 4.07
C ARG A 246 34.47 9.66 3.82
N GLU A 247 33.98 8.49 4.26
CA GLU A 247 34.58 7.19 3.95
C GLU A 247 34.64 6.95 2.43
N ASP A 248 33.54 7.19 1.71
CA ASP A 248 33.46 7.07 0.24
C ASP A 248 34.41 8.05 -0.47
N ALA A 249 34.71 9.21 0.14
CA ALA A 249 35.70 10.17 -0.33
C ALA A 249 37.16 9.77 -0.01
N GLY A 250 37.37 8.63 0.65
CA GLY A 250 38.69 8.08 0.99
C GLY A 250 39.25 8.53 2.35
N GLU A 251 38.46 9.20 3.20
CA GLU A 251 38.86 9.52 4.57
C GLU A 251 38.77 8.27 5.48
N ASP A 252 39.77 8.06 6.34
CA ASP A 252 39.66 7.08 7.43
C ASP A 252 38.81 7.65 8.57
N VAL A 253 37.54 7.26 8.61
CA VAL A 253 36.57 7.66 9.64
C VAL A 253 36.42 6.63 10.77
N GLY A 254 37.19 5.52 10.73
CA GLY A 254 37.06 4.41 11.65
C GLY A 254 35.71 3.68 11.56
N THR A 255 35.31 3.00 12.63
CA THR A 255 34.05 2.23 12.65
C THR A 255 32.83 3.15 12.69
N ILE A 256 32.04 3.15 11.61
CA ILE A 256 30.77 3.88 11.53
C ILE A 256 29.70 3.18 12.41
N PRO A 257 29.09 3.88 13.39
CA PRO A 257 28.06 3.29 14.23
C PRO A 257 26.78 2.99 13.43
N VAL A 258 26.13 1.87 13.75
CA VAL A 258 24.81 1.55 13.16
C VAL A 258 23.75 2.45 13.79
N PRO A 259 22.97 3.22 13.00
CA PRO A 259 21.97 4.12 13.52
C PRO A 259 20.76 3.34 14.09
N PRO A 260 20.02 3.92 15.06
CA PRO A 260 18.86 3.26 15.64
C PRO A 260 17.72 3.12 14.63
N LYS A 261 16.94 2.05 14.75
CA LYS A 261 15.72 1.84 13.96
C LYS A 261 14.62 2.78 14.43
N TYR A 262 13.81 3.27 13.49
CA TYR A 262 12.60 4.01 13.81
C TYR A 262 11.51 3.09 14.37
N GLY A 263 10.67 3.64 15.25
CA GLY A 263 9.40 3.06 15.66
C GLY A 263 8.21 3.87 15.14
N SER A 264 6.99 3.34 15.28
CA SER A 264 5.77 4.05 14.83
C SER A 264 5.55 5.38 15.56
N GLY A 265 6.05 5.53 16.79
CA GLY A 265 5.95 6.78 17.57
C GLY A 265 6.90 7.90 17.12
N ASP A 266 7.85 7.59 16.22
CA ASP A 266 8.77 8.56 15.65
C ASP A 266 8.16 9.34 14.47
N PHE A 267 7.03 8.87 13.94
CA PHE A 267 6.34 9.48 12.81
C PHE A 267 5.09 10.24 13.23
N ALA A 268 4.77 11.31 12.52
CA ALA A 268 3.62 12.15 12.79
C ALA A 268 2.27 11.41 12.59
N SER A 269 2.24 10.36 11.77
CA SER A 269 1.04 9.55 11.56
C SER A 269 1.37 8.08 11.24
N LYS A 270 0.38 7.20 11.46
CA LYS A 270 0.46 5.79 11.08
C LYS A 270 0.59 5.59 9.57
N ALA A 271 0.00 6.47 8.77
CA ALA A 271 0.08 6.43 7.31
C ALA A 271 1.54 6.62 6.86
N ILE A 272 2.22 7.64 7.38
CA ILE A 272 3.65 7.88 7.08
C ILE A 272 4.49 6.68 7.54
N TRP A 273 4.24 6.16 8.75
CA TRP A 273 4.94 4.96 9.23
C TRP A 273 4.77 3.75 8.29
N SER A 274 3.56 3.52 7.78
CA SER A 274 3.32 2.41 6.84
C SER A 274 4.07 2.55 5.51
N LEU A 275 4.34 3.79 5.07
CA LEU A 275 5.09 4.09 3.85
C LEU A 275 6.61 4.13 4.06
N ARG A 276 7.10 4.26 5.30
CA ARG A 276 8.54 4.43 5.60
C ARG A 276 9.16 3.25 6.34
N GLY A 277 8.46 2.73 7.35
CA GLY A 277 8.89 1.60 8.17
C GLY A 277 10.15 1.86 9.00
N LYS A 278 10.73 0.78 9.55
CA LYS A 278 11.81 0.80 10.56
C LYS A 278 13.12 1.45 10.11
N LEU A 279 13.34 1.53 8.79
CA LEU A 279 14.56 2.07 8.17
C LEU A 279 14.27 3.37 7.40
N ASP A 280 13.05 3.90 7.51
CA ASP A 280 12.63 5.12 6.82
C ASP A 280 12.82 5.07 5.29
N VAL A 281 12.65 3.89 4.71
CA VAL A 281 12.80 3.67 3.26
C VAL A 281 11.57 4.23 2.55
N PRO A 282 11.72 5.13 1.55
CA PRO A 282 10.62 5.66 0.76
C PRO A 282 9.80 4.55 0.07
N LYS A 283 8.47 4.59 0.23
CA LYS A 283 7.49 3.74 -0.48
C LYS A 283 6.23 4.49 -0.89
N GLU A 284 6.20 5.79 -0.62
CA GLU A 284 5.17 6.70 -1.09
C GLU A 284 5.22 6.85 -2.61
N ARG A 285 4.06 7.15 -3.20
CA ARG A 285 3.90 7.41 -4.65
C ARG A 285 3.96 8.91 -4.95
N PHE A 286 3.68 9.73 -3.94
CA PHE A 286 3.67 11.19 -4.05
C PHE A 286 4.44 11.85 -2.90
N VAL A 287 4.96 13.04 -3.16
CA VAL A 287 5.48 13.94 -2.13
C VAL A 287 4.43 15.00 -1.88
N SER A 288 3.98 15.18 -0.64
CA SER A 288 3.06 16.27 -0.30
C SER A 288 3.80 17.52 0.18
N TYR A 289 3.25 18.68 -0.17
CA TYR A 289 3.79 19.99 0.18
C TYR A 289 2.81 20.77 1.05
N PRO A 290 2.52 20.29 2.28
CA PRO A 290 1.60 20.96 3.19
C PRO A 290 2.09 22.38 3.50
N GLY A 291 1.16 23.34 3.50
CA GLY A 291 1.46 24.76 3.71
C GLY A 291 2.03 25.49 2.49
N ALA A 292 2.32 24.79 1.38
CA ALA A 292 2.83 25.41 0.16
C ALA A 292 1.77 25.53 -0.96
N GLY A 293 0.50 25.19 -0.69
CA GLY A 293 -0.61 25.37 -1.63
C GLY A 293 -1.03 26.83 -1.83
N ARG A 294 -1.78 27.11 -2.90
CA ARG A 294 -2.33 28.44 -3.20
C ARG A 294 -3.57 28.70 -2.33
N GLU A 295 -3.85 29.95 -1.99
CA GLU A 295 -5.08 30.28 -1.23
C GLU A 295 -6.35 30.05 -2.06
N THR A 296 -6.26 30.18 -3.38
CA THR A 296 -7.37 29.98 -4.32
C THR A 296 -7.66 28.50 -4.61
N ASP A 297 -6.78 27.59 -4.19
CA ASP A 297 -6.95 26.14 -4.36
C ASP A 297 -6.59 25.43 -3.04
N PRO A 298 -7.61 25.05 -2.24
CA PRO A 298 -7.38 24.43 -0.94
C PRO A 298 -6.95 22.97 -1.04
N THR A 299 -6.88 22.40 -2.25
CA THR A 299 -6.50 21.00 -2.43
C THR A 299 -4.99 20.80 -2.25
N LEU A 300 -4.59 19.58 -1.86
CA LEU A 300 -3.21 19.29 -1.50
C LEU A 300 -2.27 19.52 -2.70
N LEU A 301 -1.18 20.27 -2.47
CA LEU A 301 -0.09 20.41 -3.42
C LEU A 301 0.83 19.19 -3.32
N VAL A 302 1.14 18.59 -4.47
CA VAL A 302 1.93 17.37 -4.56
C VAL A 302 2.96 17.39 -5.68
N GLY A 303 3.98 16.56 -5.53
CA GLY A 303 4.93 16.18 -6.56
C GLY A 303 4.96 14.66 -6.71
N TRP A 304 5.53 14.18 -7.80
CA TRP A 304 5.69 12.74 -8.03
C TRP A 304 6.91 12.21 -7.26
N ALA A 305 6.76 11.09 -6.56
CA ALA A 305 7.87 10.48 -5.82
C ALA A 305 8.88 9.77 -6.73
N GLY A 306 8.55 9.53 -8.00
CA GLY A 306 9.48 8.96 -8.99
C GLY A 306 10.52 9.95 -9.53
N TRP A 307 10.46 11.23 -9.13
CA TRP A 307 11.52 12.19 -9.41
C TRP A 307 12.80 11.88 -8.64
N ASP A 308 13.94 12.15 -9.27
CA ASP A 308 15.19 12.26 -8.52
C ASP A 308 15.27 13.58 -7.73
N HIS A 309 16.31 13.70 -6.91
CA HIS A 309 16.53 14.87 -6.07
C HIS A 309 16.66 16.18 -6.87
N LEU A 310 17.26 16.16 -8.06
CA LEU A 310 17.45 17.34 -8.90
C LEU A 310 16.12 17.80 -9.51
N HIS A 311 15.32 16.87 -10.00
CA HIS A 311 13.96 17.13 -10.47
C HIS A 311 13.09 17.69 -9.34
N GLN A 312 13.16 17.11 -8.14
CA GLN A 312 12.41 17.60 -6.98
C GLN A 312 12.84 19.01 -6.56
N ALA A 313 14.15 19.27 -6.49
CA ALA A 313 14.69 20.58 -6.13
C ALA A 313 14.32 21.64 -7.18
N SER A 314 14.41 21.30 -8.46
CA SER A 314 14.03 22.19 -9.57
C SER A 314 12.55 22.55 -9.51
N ALA A 315 11.67 21.57 -9.30
CA ALA A 315 10.23 21.80 -9.18
C ALA A 315 9.89 22.69 -7.97
N LEU A 316 10.53 22.44 -6.82
CA LEU A 316 10.29 23.19 -5.59
C LEU A 316 10.85 24.61 -5.66
N ALA A 317 12.02 24.82 -6.28
CA ALA A 317 12.60 26.14 -6.47
C ALA A 317 11.83 26.97 -7.50
N ALA A 318 11.36 26.35 -8.58
CA ALA A 318 10.46 27.01 -9.54
C ALA A 318 9.16 27.45 -8.85
N TRP A 319 8.56 26.58 -8.04
CA TRP A 319 7.38 26.92 -7.24
C TRP A 319 7.65 28.07 -6.27
N TYR A 320 8.76 28.00 -5.53
CA TYR A 320 9.22 29.04 -4.61
C TYR A 320 9.30 30.41 -5.30
N GLN A 321 9.99 30.49 -6.44
CA GLN A 321 10.17 31.76 -7.15
C GLN A 321 8.85 32.30 -7.71
N GLU A 322 7.98 31.42 -8.21
CA GLU A 322 6.65 31.82 -8.67
C GLU A 322 5.82 32.38 -7.51
N ARG A 323 5.83 31.74 -6.31
CA ARG A 323 5.10 32.24 -5.13
C ARG A 323 5.68 33.55 -4.60
N ARG A 324 7.01 33.70 -4.57
CA ARG A 324 7.69 34.93 -4.16
C ARG A 324 7.32 36.10 -5.09
N ASN A 325 7.39 35.87 -6.40
CA ASN A 325 7.28 36.94 -7.39
C ASN A 325 5.84 37.29 -7.80
N LEU A 326 4.94 36.30 -7.87
CA LEU A 326 3.56 36.51 -8.34
C LEU A 326 2.57 36.69 -7.19
N ASP A 327 2.71 35.92 -6.12
CA ASP A 327 1.78 35.93 -4.98
C ASP A 327 2.26 36.81 -3.81
N GLY A 328 3.49 37.34 -3.89
CA GLY A 328 4.07 38.19 -2.85
C GLY A 328 4.23 37.49 -1.50
N TRP A 329 4.52 36.19 -1.49
CA TRP A 329 4.68 35.44 -0.25
C TRP A 329 5.82 35.98 0.62
N GLY A 330 5.53 36.13 1.92
CA GLY A 330 6.50 36.56 2.92
C GLY A 330 7.32 35.41 3.49
N ALA A 331 8.23 35.74 4.41
CA ALA A 331 9.12 34.78 5.06
C ALA A 331 8.37 33.64 5.76
N ASP A 332 7.19 33.89 6.33
CA ASP A 332 6.37 32.90 7.02
C ASP A 332 5.98 31.70 6.12
N LYS A 333 5.61 31.97 4.86
CA LYS A 333 5.24 30.93 3.89
C LYS A 333 6.44 30.38 3.11
N LEU A 334 7.45 31.21 2.88
CA LEU A 334 8.64 30.86 2.10
C LEU A 334 9.68 30.04 2.88
N THR A 335 9.79 30.24 4.20
CA THR A 335 10.74 29.50 5.05
C THR A 335 10.60 27.98 4.96
N PRO A 336 9.40 27.37 5.12
CA PRO A 336 9.29 25.91 5.04
C PRO A 336 9.66 25.37 3.65
N VAL A 337 9.38 26.13 2.59
CA VAL A 337 9.76 25.74 1.21
C VAL A 337 11.29 25.72 1.05
N LEU A 338 11.98 26.74 1.56
CA LEU A 338 13.45 26.78 1.58
C LEU A 338 14.05 25.70 2.48
N ALA A 339 13.42 25.40 3.62
CA ALA A 339 13.85 24.30 4.49
C ALA A 339 13.81 22.96 3.73
N GLY A 340 12.78 22.75 2.91
CA GLY A 340 12.67 21.54 2.07
C GLY A 340 13.74 21.48 1.00
N LEU A 341 14.04 22.60 0.33
CA LEU A 341 15.18 22.68 -0.59
C LEU A 341 16.49 22.38 0.14
N ALA A 342 16.68 22.91 1.35
CA ALA A 342 17.88 22.68 2.15
C ALA A 342 18.06 21.20 2.55
N GLU A 343 16.97 20.44 2.77
CA GLU A 343 17.03 18.98 3.01
C GLU A 343 17.45 18.19 1.75
N LEU A 344 17.26 18.74 0.55
CA LEU A 344 17.69 18.11 -0.71
C LEU A 344 19.16 18.37 -1.05
N VAL A 345 19.73 19.51 -0.60
CA VAL A 345 21.10 19.95 -0.94
C VAL A 345 22.17 18.87 -0.72
N PRO A 346 22.23 18.12 0.40
CA PRO A 346 23.26 17.10 0.59
C PRO A 346 23.25 16.03 -0.51
N TRP A 347 22.07 15.64 -0.99
CA TRP A 347 21.91 14.67 -2.07
C TRP A 347 22.29 15.25 -3.43
N LEU A 348 22.00 16.54 -3.64
CA LEU A 348 22.40 17.26 -4.86
C LEU A 348 23.92 17.40 -4.95
N LEU A 349 24.58 17.75 -3.84
CA LEU A 349 26.05 17.82 -3.76
C LEU A 349 26.69 16.45 -4.01
N GLN A 350 26.07 15.38 -3.51
CA GLN A 350 26.60 14.04 -3.67
C GLN A 350 26.46 13.48 -5.09
N TRP A 351 25.31 13.71 -5.74
CA TRP A 351 24.95 13.00 -6.97
C TRP A 351 24.82 13.89 -8.22
N TYR A 352 24.75 15.21 -8.06
CA TYR A 352 24.43 16.16 -9.13
C TYR A 352 25.35 17.38 -9.15
N ASP A 353 26.58 17.27 -8.64
CA ASP A 353 27.53 18.39 -8.54
C ASP A 353 28.68 18.34 -9.54
N GLU A 354 28.61 17.45 -10.52
CA GLU A 354 29.51 17.54 -11.67
C GLU A 354 29.24 18.85 -12.44
N PRO A 355 30.29 19.63 -12.79
CA PRO A 355 30.10 20.91 -13.47
C PRO A 355 29.37 20.74 -14.81
N ASP A 356 28.25 21.42 -14.97
CA ASP A 356 27.54 21.46 -16.24
C ASP A 356 28.38 22.24 -17.28
N PRO A 357 28.65 21.71 -18.48
CA PRO A 357 29.47 22.38 -19.49
C PRO A 357 28.95 23.75 -19.95
N SER A 358 27.65 24.02 -19.80
CA SER A 358 27.02 25.28 -20.21
C SER A 358 27.01 26.34 -19.10
N ILE A 359 26.97 25.91 -17.83
CA ILE A 359 26.86 26.81 -16.66
C ILE A 359 28.22 26.96 -15.95
N GLY A 360 29.11 25.99 -16.11
CA GLY A 360 30.42 25.94 -15.44
C GLY A 360 30.35 25.64 -13.95
N MET A 361 29.19 25.20 -13.45
CA MET A 361 28.92 24.93 -12.04
C MET A 361 28.06 23.66 -11.91
N GLY A 362 28.30 22.87 -10.87
CA GLY A 362 27.46 21.72 -10.53
C GLY A 362 26.11 22.14 -9.93
N MET A 363 25.07 21.33 -10.13
CA MET A 363 23.73 21.68 -9.64
C MET A 363 23.65 21.62 -8.11
N GLY A 364 24.44 20.77 -7.46
CA GLY A 364 24.56 20.76 -6.00
C GLY A 364 24.99 22.11 -5.43
N THR A 365 26.09 22.64 -5.95
CA THR A 365 26.66 23.95 -5.60
C THR A 365 25.66 25.06 -5.93
N PHE A 366 25.03 25.02 -7.10
CA PHE A 366 24.02 26.00 -7.50
C PHE A 366 22.85 26.07 -6.49
N PHE A 367 22.28 24.93 -6.11
CA PHE A 367 21.15 24.91 -5.17
C PHE A 367 21.58 25.27 -3.74
N ALA A 368 22.81 24.94 -3.32
CA ALA A 368 23.36 25.37 -2.04
C ALA A 368 23.47 26.91 -1.97
N ASP A 369 24.02 27.54 -3.01
CA ASP A 369 24.14 28.99 -3.13
C ASP A 369 22.77 29.69 -3.22
N PHE A 370 21.83 29.07 -3.94
CA PHE A 370 20.44 29.53 -4.01
C PHE A 370 19.81 29.58 -2.60
N VAL A 371 19.84 28.46 -1.86
CA VAL A 371 19.26 28.39 -0.51
C VAL A 371 19.93 29.41 0.42
N ALA A 372 21.26 29.55 0.36
CA ALA A 372 21.98 30.51 1.20
C ALA A 372 21.61 31.96 0.89
N THR A 373 21.46 32.30 -0.39
CA THR A 373 21.07 33.64 -0.84
C THR A 373 19.64 33.98 -0.43
N GLU A 374 18.71 33.08 -0.71
CA GLU A 374 17.29 33.26 -0.37
C GLU A 374 17.05 33.33 1.14
N CYS A 375 17.80 32.56 1.94
CA CYS A 375 17.75 32.69 3.40
C CYS A 375 18.19 34.10 3.85
N ARG A 376 19.31 34.61 3.32
CA ARG A 376 19.79 35.97 3.65
C ARG A 376 18.78 37.05 3.27
N ASP A 377 18.17 36.94 2.09
CA ASP A 377 17.14 37.87 1.61
C ASP A 377 15.92 37.93 2.53
N LEU A 378 15.55 36.80 3.14
CA LEU A 378 14.46 36.71 4.10
C LEU A 378 14.87 37.04 5.55
N GLY A 379 16.13 37.42 5.78
CA GLY A 379 16.67 37.71 7.11
C GLY A 379 16.87 36.46 7.97
N LEU A 380 17.07 35.30 7.35
CA LEU A 380 17.28 34.01 8.00
C LEU A 380 18.73 33.54 7.83
N THR A 381 19.21 32.73 8.77
CA THR A 381 20.42 31.92 8.52
C THR A 381 20.03 30.58 7.88
N PRO A 382 20.91 29.95 7.08
CA PRO A 382 20.67 28.61 6.54
C PRO A 382 20.39 27.56 7.62
N GLU A 383 21.00 27.69 8.80
CA GLU A 383 20.74 26.80 9.93
C GLU A 383 19.34 27.04 10.51
N ALA A 384 18.89 28.30 10.59
CA ALA A 384 17.57 28.63 11.10
C ALA A 384 16.45 28.10 10.19
N SER A 385 16.65 28.08 8.86
CA SER A 385 15.68 27.48 7.94
C SER A 385 15.61 25.96 8.09
N ARG A 386 16.74 25.27 8.26
CA ARG A 386 16.78 23.80 8.52
C ARG A 386 16.13 23.41 9.85
N LEU A 387 16.13 24.33 10.83
CA LEU A 387 15.48 24.14 12.13
C LEU A 387 14.02 24.57 12.15
N TRP A 388 13.43 24.88 10.98
CA TRP A 388 12.01 25.22 10.90
C TRP A 388 11.16 24.10 11.47
N ALA A 389 10.18 24.46 12.30
CA ALA A 389 9.26 23.55 12.93
C ALA A 389 7.83 23.92 12.58
N VAL A 390 6.97 22.91 12.48
CA VAL A 390 5.54 23.08 12.29
C VAL A 390 4.97 23.96 13.42
N PRO A 391 4.28 25.08 13.10
CA PRO A 391 3.65 25.91 14.12
C PRO A 391 2.68 25.08 14.97
N ALA A 392 2.74 25.24 16.29
CA ALA A 392 1.80 24.59 17.18
C ALA A 392 0.36 25.03 16.83
N PRO A 393 -0.61 24.10 16.75
CA PRO A 393 -1.99 24.47 16.46
C PRO A 393 -2.48 25.47 17.52
N SER A 394 -2.97 26.62 17.08
CA SER A 394 -3.52 27.62 18.00
C SER A 394 -4.71 26.99 18.73
N ARG A 395 -4.71 27.04 20.07
CA ARG A 395 -5.85 26.59 20.87
C ARG A 395 -7.04 27.49 20.54
N GLY A 396 -7.89 27.04 19.62
CA GLY A 396 -9.15 27.70 19.28
C GLY A 396 -9.97 27.92 20.54
N ARG A 397 -10.16 29.18 20.91
CA ARG A 397 -11.03 29.61 22.01
C ARG A 397 -12.44 29.14 21.68
N LYS A 398 -12.97 28.16 22.42
CA LYS A 398 -14.38 27.73 22.30
C LYS A 398 -15.26 28.98 22.36
N ARG A 399 -15.86 29.33 21.23
CA ARG A 399 -16.88 30.37 21.15
C ARG A 399 -18.07 29.84 21.95
N LYS A 400 -18.32 30.41 23.14
CA LYS A 400 -19.55 30.13 23.89
C LYS A 400 -20.71 30.60 23.03
N THR A 401 -21.48 29.66 22.51
CA THR A 401 -22.82 29.92 21.98
C THR A 401 -23.66 30.43 23.14
N VAL A 402 -24.23 31.62 22.98
CA VAL A 402 -25.42 32.08 23.73
C VAL A 402 -26.61 31.84 22.82
#